data_AF-A0A971EL04-F1
#
_entry.id   AF-A0A971EL04-F1
#
_cell.length_a   1.000
_cell.length_b   1.000
_cell.length_c   1.000
_cell.angle_alpha   90.00
_cell.angle_beta   90.00
_cell.angle_gamma   90.00
#
_symmetry.space_group_name_H-M   'P 1'
#
loop_
_entity.id
_entity.type
_entity.pdbx_description
1 polymer ?
#
loop_
_entity_poly.entity_id
_entity_poly.type
_entity_poly.pdbx_seq_one_letter_code
_entity_poly.pdbx_strand_id
1 'polypeptide(L)' 'MDLKEKILTKQAKTAVVGLGYVGLPLAVELGKAGYRVIGVDIDPEKIEELKGGHSY' A
#
# COMPACT_ATOMS: atom_id res chain seq x y z
N MET A 1 -11.17 0.62 20.53
CA MET A 1 -10.41 -0.36 19.74
C MET A 1 -8.92 -0.11 19.87
N ASP A 2 -8.19 -1.14 20.30
CA ASP A 2 -6.74 -1.13 20.28
C ASP A 2 -6.20 -1.32 18.84
N LEU A 3 -4.87 -1.33 18.67
CA LEU A 3 -4.26 -1.48 17.34
C LEU A 3 -4.55 -2.86 16.73
N LYS A 4 -4.51 -3.92 17.53
CA LYS A 4 -4.76 -5.29 17.07
C LYS A 4 -6.17 -5.40 16.50
N GLU A 5 -7.16 -4.88 17.21
CA GLU A 5 -8.54 -4.85 16.79
C GLU A 5 -8.73 -4.03 15.50
N LYS A 6 -8.05 -2.88 15.37
CA LYS A 6 -8.07 -2.08 14.13
C LYS A 6 -7.47 -2.82 12.93
N ILE A 7 -6.44 -3.64 13.14
CA ILE A 7 -5.84 -4.47 12.08
C ILE A 7 -6.82 -5.58 11.69
N LEU A 8 -7.34 -6.34 12.66
CA LEU A 8 -8.27 -7.45 12.42
C LEU A 8 -9.58 -6.98 11.74
N THR A 9 -10.03 -5.77 12.07
CA THR A 9 -11.23 -5.15 11.47
C THR A 9 -10.95 -4.30 10.23
N LYS A 10 -9.70 -4.26 9.74
CA LYS A 10 -9.26 -3.49 8.56
C LYS A 10 -9.48 -1.97 8.67
N GLN A 11 -9.68 -1.45 9.87
CA GLN A 11 -9.81 -0.01 10.14
C GLN A 11 -8.46 0.70 10.29
N ALA A 12 -7.37 -0.06 10.49
CA ALA A 12 -6.03 0.48 10.51
C ALA A 12 -5.64 1.04 9.13
N LYS A 13 -5.09 2.26 9.11
CA LYS A 13 -4.38 2.76 7.94
C LYS A 13 -2.99 2.13 7.93
N THR A 14 -2.62 1.52 6.81
CA THR A 14 -1.34 0.86 6.62
C THR A 14 -0.50 1.60 5.60
N ALA A 15 0.81 1.47 5.67
CA ALA A 15 1.72 2.00 4.68
C ALA A 15 2.74 0.93 4.28
N VAL A 16 3.09 0.88 2.99
CA VAL A 16 4.17 0.06 2.47
C VAL A 16 5.26 1.00 1.97
N VAL A 17 6.45 0.90 2.57
CA VAL A 17 7.61 1.73 2.24
C VAL A 17 8.54 0.95 1.31
N GLY A 18 8.80 1.51 0.14
CA GLY A 18 9.45 0.88 -1.00
C GLY A 18 8.44 0.16 -1.88
N LEU A 19 8.19 0.67 -3.08
CA LEU A 19 7.29 0.09 -4.08
C LEU A 19 8.11 -0.61 -5.17
N GLY A 20 9.05 -1.44 -4.74
CA GLY A 20 9.82 -2.32 -5.61
C GLY A 20 9.11 -3.64 -5.89
N TYR A 21 9.87 -4.63 -6.37
CA TYR A 21 9.40 -5.97 -6.70
C TYR A 21 8.56 -6.65 -5.60
N VAL A 22 8.89 -6.43 -4.32
CA VAL A 22 8.14 -7.01 -3.18
C VAL A 22 7.03 -6.07 -2.69
N GLY A 23 7.35 -4.78 -2.57
CA GLY A 23 6.47 -3.84 -1.91
C GLY A 23 5.24 -3.46 -2.75
N LEU A 24 5.38 -3.32 -4.07
CA LEU A 24 4.22 -3.03 -4.91
C LEU A 24 3.19 -4.18 -4.89
N PRO A 25 3.56 -5.45 -5.14
CA PRO A 25 2.61 -6.55 -5.01
C PRO A 25 1.98 -6.64 -3.61
N LEU A 26 2.76 -6.42 -2.54
CA LEU A 26 2.23 -6.40 -1.18
C LEU A 26 1.17 -5.31 -0.98
N ALA A 27 1.45 -4.08 -1.44
CA ALA A 27 0.51 -2.97 -1.34
C ALA A 27 -0.80 -3.25 -2.10
N VAL A 28 -0.68 -3.86 -3.29
CA VAL A 28 -1.82 -4.27 -4.12
C VAL A 28 -2.65 -5.35 -3.43
N GLU A 29 -2.02 -6.41 -2.92
CA GLU A 29 -2.74 -7.50 -2.25
C GLU A 29 -3.38 -7.06 -0.94
N LEU A 30 -2.74 -6.17 -0.16
CA LEU A 30 -3.37 -5.54 1.01
C LEU A 30 -4.60 -4.72 0.62
N GLY A 31 -4.53 -3.95 -0.47
CA GLY A 31 -5.66 -3.21 -1.02
C GLY A 31 -6.81 -4.14 -1.43
N LYS A 32 -6.51 -5.22 -2.18
CA LYS A 32 -7.49 -6.25 -2.56
C LYS A 32 -8.11 -6.96 -1.36
N ALA A 33 -7.33 -7.19 -0.31
CA ALA A 33 -7.81 -7.75 0.95
C ALA A 33 -8.69 -6.77 1.76
N GLY A 34 -8.84 -5.52 1.32
CA GLY A 34 -9.71 -4.51 1.92
C GLY A 34 -9.03 -3.63 2.97
N TYR A 35 -7.70 -3.65 3.06
CA TYR A 35 -6.96 -2.70 3.90
C TYR A 35 -6.84 -1.35 3.19
N ARG A 36 -6.87 -0.26 3.98
CA ARG A 36 -6.48 1.05 3.47
C ARG A 36 -4.94 1.14 3.48
N VAL A 37 -4.34 1.22 2.31
CA VAL A 37 -2.88 1.20 2.11
C VAL A 37 -2.40 2.51 1.51
N ILE A 38 -1.30 3.04 2.03
CA ILE A 38 -0.54 4.15 1.44
C ILE A 38 0.79 3.57 0.91
N GLY A 39 1.02 3.67 -0.39
CA GLY A 39 2.33 3.35 -0.97
C GLY A 39 3.29 4.52 -0.79
N VAL A 40 4.53 4.25 -0.41
CA VAL A 40 5.59 5.26 -0.23
C VAL A 40 6.83 4.79 -0.97
N ASP A 41 7.38 5.61 -1.85
CA ASP A 41 8.65 5.38 -2.54
C ASP A 41 9.41 6.71 -2.65
N ILE A 42 10.73 6.64 -2.82
CA ILE A 42 11.58 7.83 -2.99
C ILE A 42 11.56 8.32 -4.44
N ASP A 43 11.21 7.43 -5.38
CA ASP A 43 11.17 7.72 -6.81
C ASP A 43 9.85 8.42 -7.20
N PRO A 44 9.89 9.72 -7.54
CA PRO A 44 8.68 10.47 -7.90
C PRO A 44 8.09 10.04 -9.24
N GLU A 45 8.90 9.57 -10.19
CA GLU A 45 8.41 9.14 -11.51
C GLU A 45 7.57 7.87 -11.35
N LYS A 46 8.09 6.90 -10.58
CA LYS A 46 7.35 5.69 -10.22
C LYS A 46 6.02 6.00 -9.53
N ILE A 47 5.99 6.99 -8.63
CA ILE A 47 4.77 7.38 -7.93
C ILE A 47 3.71 7.93 -8.90
N GLU A 48 4.10 8.75 -9.87
CA GLU A 48 3.16 9.29 -10.85
C GLU A 48 2.65 8.21 -11.82
N GLU A 49 3.51 7.30 -12.29
CA GLU A 49 3.09 6.15 -13.12
C GLU A 49 2.07 5.27 -12.39
N LEU A 50 2.34 4.93 -11.12
CA LEU A 50 1.44 4.11 -10.29
C LEU A 50 0.10 4.82 -10.02
N LYS A 51 0.09 6.15 -9.83
CA LYS A 51 -1.15 6.94 -9.71
C LYS A 51 -1.94 6.96 -11.02
N GLY A 52 -1.26 6.90 -12.17
CA GLY A 52 -1.85 6.76 -13.49
C GLY A 52 -2.44 5.36 -13.76
N GLY A 53 -2.22 4.39 -12.86
CA GLY A 53 -2.65 3.01 -13.03
C GLY A 53 -1.72 2.19 -13.93
N HIS A 54 -0.51 2.70 -14.20
CA HIS A 54 0.51 1.99 -14.96
C HIS A 54 1.38 1.15 -14.02
N SER A 55 1.91 0.05 -14.55
CA SER A 55 3.04 -0.63 -13.92
C SER A 55 4.31 0.02 -14.44
N TYR A 56 5.28 0.19 -13.56
CA TYR A 56 6.66 0.51 -13.96
C TYR A 56 7.42 -0.76 -14.35
#